data_AF-A0A2K9NRJ9-F1
#
_entry.id   AF-A0A2K9NRJ9-F1
#
_cell.length_a   1.000
_cell.length_b   1.000
_cell.length_c   1.000
_cell.angle_alpha   90.00
_cell.angle_beta   90.00
_cell.angle_gamma   90.00
#
_symmetry.space_group_name_H-M   'P 1'
#
loop_
_entity.id
_entity.type
_entity.pdbx_description
1 polymer ?
#
loop_
_entity_poly.entity_id
_entity_poly.type
_entity_poly.pdbx_seq_one_letter_code
_entity_poly.pdbx_strand_id
1 'polypeptide(L)'
;MKRLLSLALLLGFTSLASAQTPEVVQENEKAAIFLQYCSHFGTGVSYSFQSCVNSNFSSISRVTGGFFQHCMNFGQEVDYGFTSCVNNGFREAQRQLENTVWMQSCMNFDRKTLDYSFISCVNSNFSAIQREISSRN
;
A
#
# COMPACT_ATOMS: atom_id res chain seq x y z
N MET A 1 10.11 23.70 -84.13
CA MET A 1 10.53 25.09 -83.81
C MET A 1 10.09 25.39 -82.38
N LYS A 2 11.06 25.79 -81.54
CA LYS A 2 10.97 26.01 -80.10
C LYS A 2 10.27 27.35 -79.78
N ARG A 3 9.34 27.34 -78.82
CA ARG A 3 8.85 28.47 -77.99
C ARG A 3 8.16 27.82 -76.78
N LEU A 4 8.20 28.29 -75.53
CA LEU A 4 8.77 29.46 -74.87
C LEU A 4 8.74 29.14 -73.35
N LEU A 5 9.61 29.84 -72.62
CA LEU A 5 9.78 29.87 -71.16
C LEU A 5 8.49 29.88 -70.32
N SER A 6 8.56 29.37 -69.09
CA SER A 6 8.23 30.17 -67.90
C SER A 6 8.84 29.62 -66.62
N LEU A 7 9.23 30.57 -65.77
CA LEU A 7 10.09 30.57 -64.61
C LEU A 7 9.21 30.66 -63.34
N ALA A 8 9.44 29.84 -62.32
CA ALA A 8 8.96 29.98 -60.92
C ALA A 8 9.24 28.65 -60.20
N LEU A 9 9.64 28.53 -58.94
CA LEU A 9 9.96 29.44 -57.86
C LEU A 9 10.71 28.56 -56.83
N LEU A 10 11.66 29.13 -56.10
CA LEU A 10 12.27 28.50 -54.93
C LEU A 10 11.19 28.08 -53.92
N LEU A 11 11.44 27.03 -53.12
CA LEU A 11 11.41 27.05 -51.65
C LEU A 11 11.87 25.70 -51.08
N GLY A 12 12.72 25.76 -50.06
CA GLY A 12 13.55 24.68 -49.57
C GLY A 12 12.81 23.56 -48.83
N PHE A 13 13.34 22.35 -48.99
CA PHE A 13 13.12 21.26 -48.05
C PHE A 13 14.21 21.32 -46.99
N THR A 14 14.01 22.14 -45.95
CA THR A 14 14.69 21.91 -44.67
C THR A 14 14.14 20.62 -44.09
N SER A 15 14.96 19.57 -44.09
CA SER A 15 14.68 18.33 -43.40
C SER A 15 14.48 18.62 -41.91
N LEU A 16 13.23 18.62 -41.43
CA LEU A 16 12.96 18.48 -40.00
C LEU A 16 13.35 17.05 -39.61
N ALA A 17 14.56 16.87 -39.12
CA ALA A 17 14.89 15.72 -38.31
C ALA A 17 14.12 15.85 -36.99
N SER A 18 13.04 15.08 -36.83
CA SER A 18 12.42 14.88 -35.53
C SER A 18 13.42 14.11 -34.67
N ALA A 19 14.10 14.81 -33.76
CA ALA A 19 14.83 14.19 -32.66
C ALA A 19 13.81 13.50 -31.76
N GLN A 20 13.59 12.20 -32.00
CA GLN A 20 12.90 11.33 -31.07
C GLN A 20 13.82 11.19 -29.86
N THR A 21 13.58 11.98 -28.82
CA THR A 21 14.09 11.70 -27.49
C THR A 21 13.60 10.31 -27.09
N PRO A 22 14.46 9.44 -26.53
CA PRO A 22 13.99 8.18 -25.98
C PRO A 22 12.97 8.48 -24.88
N GLU A 23 11.72 8.12 -25.15
CA GLU A 23 10.66 8.11 -24.16
C GLU A 23 11.09 7.04 -23.13
N VAL A 24 11.55 7.49 -21.97
CA VAL A 24 11.78 6.60 -20.83
C VAL A 24 10.40 6.11 -20.43
N VAL A 25 10.01 4.96 -20.98
CA VAL A 25 8.94 4.14 -20.43
C VAL A 25 9.44 3.73 -19.06
N GLN A 26 9.08 4.51 -18.03
CA GLN A 26 9.11 3.99 -16.67
C GLN A 26 8.13 2.83 -16.67
N GLU A 27 8.63 1.61 -16.85
CA GLU A 27 7.94 0.46 -16.30
C GLU A 27 7.70 0.81 -14.84
N ASN A 28 6.44 1.08 -14.51
CA ASN A 28 6.00 1.22 -13.14
C ASN A 28 6.43 -0.07 -12.46
N GLU A 29 7.53 -0.01 -11.71
CA GLU A 29 8.04 -1.13 -10.96
C GLU A 29 6.96 -1.41 -9.91
N LYS A 30 6.12 -2.38 -10.29
CA LYS A 30 4.95 -2.86 -9.60
C LYS A 30 5.31 -3.08 -8.13
N ALA A 31 4.95 -2.14 -7.26
CA ALA A 31 5.44 -2.09 -5.89
C ALA A 31 4.85 -3.25 -5.07
N ALA A 32 5.50 -4.41 -5.11
CA ALA A 32 5.13 -5.56 -4.32
C ALA A 32 5.30 -5.21 -2.83
N ILE A 33 4.19 -5.17 -2.11
CA ILE A 33 4.20 -4.99 -0.66
C ILE A 33 4.45 -6.34 0.02
N PHE A 34 5.34 -6.37 1.01
CA PHE A 34 5.53 -7.52 1.88
C PHE A 34 5.17 -7.13 3.31
N LEU A 35 4.11 -7.75 3.84
CA LEU A 35 3.64 -7.55 5.20
C LEU A 35 4.11 -8.70 6.09
N GLN A 36 4.56 -8.35 7.29
CA GLN A 36 5.15 -9.29 8.23
C GLN A 36 4.06 -10.04 8.99
N TYR A 37 4.32 -11.31 9.33
CA TYR A 37 3.52 -12.03 10.31
C TYR A 37 3.84 -11.53 11.72
N CYS A 38 2.82 -11.05 12.43
CA CYS A 38 2.94 -10.51 13.77
C CYS A 38 2.78 -11.63 14.81
N SER A 39 3.90 -11.99 15.45
CA SER A 39 3.92 -12.93 16.57
C SER A 39 3.83 -12.20 17.91
N HIS A 40 3.13 -12.79 18.86
CA HIS A 40 3.02 -12.32 20.24
C HIS A 40 3.60 -13.37 21.20
N PHE A 41 4.30 -12.89 22.23
CA PHE A 41 4.86 -13.72 23.29
C PHE A 41 4.62 -13.06 24.65
N GLY A 42 4.24 -13.85 25.65
CA GLY A 42 4.13 -13.40 27.04
C GLY A 42 2.76 -12.82 27.43
N THR A 43 2.77 -11.89 28.38
CA THR A 43 1.58 -11.25 28.96
C THR A 43 1.36 -9.86 28.37
N GLY A 44 0.11 -9.40 28.39
CA GLY A 44 -0.32 -8.13 27.83
C GLY A 44 -0.12 -8.09 26.31
N VAL A 45 0.45 -7.00 25.82
CA VAL A 45 0.83 -6.86 24.40
C VAL A 45 2.34 -6.68 24.30
N SER A 46 3.02 -7.70 23.79
CA SER A 46 4.47 -7.67 23.56
C SER A 46 4.86 -6.52 22.62
N TYR A 47 5.98 -5.85 22.92
CA TYR A 47 6.52 -4.80 22.07
C TYR A 47 6.73 -5.24 20.61
N SER A 48 7.19 -6.48 20.39
CA SER A 48 7.38 -7.06 19.04
C SER A 48 6.08 -7.08 18.23
N PHE A 49 4.97 -7.46 18.86
CA PHE A 49 3.66 -7.47 18.23
C PHE A 49 3.20 -6.05 17.87
N GLN A 50 3.32 -5.09 18.80
CA GLN A 50 2.98 -3.68 18.54
C GLN A 50 3.82 -3.11 17.39
N SER A 51 5.13 -3.35 17.40
CA SER A 51 6.03 -2.89 16.35
C SER A 51 5.66 -3.50 15.00
N CYS A 52 5.40 -4.80 14.93
CA CYS A 52 4.99 -5.46 13.69
C CYS A 52 3.71 -4.85 13.09
N VAL A 53 2.66 -4.68 13.92
CA VAL A 53 1.38 -4.09 13.48
C VAL A 53 1.59 -2.69 12.91
N ASN A 54 2.36 -1.85 13.62
CA ASN A 54 2.64 -0.49 13.18
C ASN A 54 3.51 -0.43 11.92
N SER A 55 4.51 -1.32 11.79
CA SER A 55 5.35 -1.44 10.59
C SER A 55 4.54 -1.86 9.37
N ASN A 56 3.60 -2.79 9.54
CA ASN A 56 2.71 -3.21 8.46
C ASN A 56 1.78 -2.07 8.02
N PHE A 57 1.14 -1.36 8.96
CA PHE A 57 0.33 -0.19 8.61
C PHE A 57 1.15 0.94 7.97
N SER A 58 2.39 1.16 8.40
CA SER A 58 3.29 2.12 7.75
C SER A 58 3.62 1.69 6.31
N SER A 59 3.81 0.39 6.07
CA SER A 59 4.05 -0.13 4.72
C SER A 59 2.82 0.06 3.84
N ILE A 60 1.62 -0.20 4.37
CA ILE A 60 0.35 0.05 3.66
C ILE A 60 0.19 1.55 3.35
N SER A 61 0.50 2.43 4.30
CA SER A 61 0.46 3.88 4.14
C SER A 61 1.31 4.35 2.95
N ARG A 62 2.52 3.81 2.79
CA ARG A 62 3.43 4.18 1.68
C ARG A 62 2.88 3.82 0.31
N VAL A 63 2.14 2.71 0.21
CA VAL A 63 1.59 2.23 -1.06
C VAL A 63 0.24 2.86 -1.38
N THR A 64 -0.59 3.10 -0.36
CA THR A 64 -1.96 3.58 -0.54
C THR A 64 -2.12 5.09 -0.38
N GLY A 65 -1.17 5.76 0.28
CA GLY A 65 -1.31 7.16 0.70
C GLY A 65 -2.21 7.35 1.93
N GLY A 66 -2.77 6.27 2.49
CA GLY A 66 -3.64 6.33 3.67
C GLY A 66 -2.89 6.70 4.95
N PHE A 67 -3.58 7.36 5.89
CA PHE A 67 -3.03 7.69 7.20
C PHE A 67 -3.45 6.66 8.25
N PHE A 68 -2.47 6.02 8.89
CA PHE A 68 -2.70 5.02 9.93
C PHE A 68 -2.12 5.53 11.25
N GLN A 69 -2.95 5.54 12.29
CA GLN A 69 -2.52 5.93 13.63
C GLN A 69 -1.55 4.90 14.20
N HIS A 70 -0.60 5.36 15.01
CA HIS A 70 0.31 4.48 15.74
C HIS A 70 -0.41 3.84 16.92
N CYS A 71 -0.52 2.51 16.92
CA CYS A 71 -1.20 1.75 17.96
C CYS A 71 -0.26 1.39 19.09
N MET A 72 -0.61 1.83 20.30
CA MET A 72 0.16 1.61 21.52
C MET A 72 -0.69 0.93 22.59
N ASN A 73 -0.09 -0.01 23.30
CA ASN A 73 -0.64 -0.62 24.50
C ASN A 73 0.01 0.00 25.73
N PHE A 74 -0.79 0.64 26.59
CA PHE A 74 -0.30 1.23 27.82
C PHE A 74 -0.56 0.30 29.01
N GLY A 75 0.48 0.04 29.80
CA GLY A 75 0.40 -0.85 30.96
C GLY A 75 0.68 -2.32 30.64
N GLN A 76 0.38 -3.19 31.62
CA GLN A 76 0.71 -4.62 31.58
C GLN A 76 -0.43 -5.50 31.04
N GLU A 77 -1.64 -4.96 30.97
CA GLU A 77 -2.82 -5.61 30.39
C GLU A 77 -2.99 -5.24 28.92
N VAL A 78 -3.85 -5.96 28.22
CA VAL A 78 -4.32 -5.58 26.89
C VAL A 78 -5.29 -4.40 27.02
N ASP A 79 -4.86 -3.25 26.52
CA ASP A 79 -5.63 -2.02 26.48
C ASP A 79 -6.68 -2.09 25.35
N TYR A 80 -7.93 -1.75 25.68
CA TYR A 80 -8.98 -1.60 24.68
C TYR A 80 -8.59 -0.58 23.59
N GLY A 81 -7.91 0.51 23.95
CA GLY A 81 -7.37 1.51 23.03
C GLY A 81 -6.43 0.91 21.99
N PHE A 82 -5.58 -0.05 22.39
CA PHE A 82 -4.74 -0.78 21.45
C PHE A 82 -5.59 -1.58 20.46
N THR A 83 -6.49 -2.43 20.94
CA THR A 83 -7.33 -3.28 20.08
C THR A 83 -8.24 -2.47 19.14
N SER A 84 -8.78 -1.35 19.63
CA SER A 84 -9.60 -0.41 18.86
C SER A 84 -8.77 0.28 17.77
N CYS A 85 -7.56 0.74 18.09
CA CYS A 85 -6.65 1.32 17.11
C CYS A 85 -6.36 0.36 15.96
N VAL A 86 -6.04 -0.91 16.26
CA VAL A 86 -5.78 -1.93 15.24
C VAL A 86 -6.98 -2.13 14.32
N ASN A 87 -8.18 -2.25 14.89
CA ASN A 87 -9.41 -2.39 14.10
C ASN A 87 -9.71 -1.17 13.23
N ASN A 88 -9.47 0.04 13.75
CA ASN A 88 -9.63 1.28 12.96
C ASN A 88 -8.61 1.35 11.83
N GLY A 89 -7.37 0.91 12.05
CA GLY A 89 -6.36 0.79 11.00
C GLY A 89 -6.82 -0.14 9.87
N PHE A 90 -7.41 -1.30 10.20
CA PHE A 90 -7.96 -2.18 9.16
C PHE A 90 -9.16 -1.58 8.42
N ARG A 91 -10.06 -0.89 9.12
CA ARG A 91 -11.17 -0.17 8.46
C ARG A 91 -10.65 0.90 7.49
N GLU A 92 -9.59 1.59 7.88
CA GLU A 92 -8.95 2.57 7.01
C GLU A 92 -8.31 1.89 5.80
N ALA A 93 -7.57 0.80 5.98
CA ALA A 93 -7.03 0.02 4.87
C ALA A 93 -8.13 -0.44 3.90
N GLN A 94 -9.26 -0.91 4.41
CA GLN A 94 -10.42 -1.28 3.59
C GLN A 94 -10.94 -0.10 2.75
N ARG A 95 -11.00 1.11 3.32
CA ARG A 95 -11.40 2.32 2.58
C ARG A 95 -10.40 2.69 1.49
N GLN A 96 -9.11 2.61 1.80
CA GLN A 96 -8.03 2.88 0.84
C GLN A 96 -7.99 1.86 -0.30
N LEU A 97 -8.47 0.63 -0.06
CA LEU A 97 -8.64 -0.41 -1.07
C LEU A 97 -10.05 -0.41 -1.68
N GLU A 98 -10.78 0.70 -1.60
CA GLU A 98 -12.08 0.90 -2.24
C GLU A 98 -13.13 -0.18 -1.88
N ASN A 99 -13.01 -0.78 -0.69
CA ASN A 99 -13.88 -1.86 -0.19
C ASN A 99 -13.88 -3.14 -1.03
N THR A 100 -12.87 -3.37 -1.88
CA THR A 100 -12.69 -4.63 -2.63
C THR A 100 -12.39 -5.83 -1.73
N VAL A 101 -11.78 -5.59 -0.57
CA VAL A 101 -11.45 -6.59 0.44
C VAL A 101 -12.15 -6.25 1.75
N TRP A 102 -12.83 -7.23 2.35
CA TRP A 102 -13.52 -7.06 3.63
C TRP A 102 -12.60 -7.38 4.79
N MET A 103 -12.43 -6.44 5.72
CA MET A 103 -11.62 -6.62 6.91
C MET A 103 -12.45 -7.14 8.08
N GLN A 104 -11.94 -8.17 8.74
CA GLN A 104 -12.55 -8.72 9.94
C GLN A 104 -12.29 -7.80 11.14
N SER A 105 -13.28 -7.63 12.01
CA SER A 105 -13.05 -7.00 13.31
C SER A 105 -12.41 -8.04 14.24
N CYS A 106 -11.21 -7.74 14.72
CA CYS A 106 -10.46 -8.60 15.62
C CYS A 106 -10.88 -8.33 17.07
N MET A 107 -11.36 -9.37 17.74
CA MET A 107 -11.81 -9.30 19.13
C MET A 107 -10.79 -9.98 20.05
N ASN A 108 -10.60 -9.38 21.22
CA ASN A 108 -9.77 -9.89 22.29
C ASN A 108 -10.60 -9.88 23.58
N PHE A 109 -10.77 -11.04 24.20
CA PHE A 109 -11.61 -11.26 25.36
C PHE A 109 -10.81 -11.34 26.66
N ASP A 110 -9.54 -11.76 26.60
CA ASP A 110 -8.66 -11.76 27.77
C ASP A 110 -7.96 -10.41 27.97
N ARG A 111 -8.07 -9.84 29.17
CA ARG A 111 -7.36 -8.60 29.51
C ARG A 111 -5.89 -8.82 29.82
N LYS A 112 -5.45 -10.03 30.13
CA LYS A 112 -4.09 -10.33 30.58
C LYS A 112 -3.14 -10.74 29.47
N THR A 113 -3.64 -11.12 28.30
CA THR A 113 -2.82 -11.52 27.15
C THR A 113 -3.62 -11.33 25.86
N LEU A 114 -2.92 -11.25 24.73
CA LEU A 114 -3.60 -11.30 23.44
C LEU A 114 -4.07 -12.72 23.14
N ASP A 115 -5.36 -12.84 22.88
CA ASP A 115 -5.95 -14.09 22.42
C ASP A 115 -5.34 -14.51 21.08
N TYR A 116 -5.13 -15.82 20.94
CA TYR A 116 -4.72 -16.39 19.65
C TYR A 116 -5.69 -16.01 18.52
N SER A 117 -6.99 -15.91 18.82
CA SER A 117 -8.01 -15.47 17.86
C SER A 117 -7.76 -14.03 17.38
N PHE A 118 -7.38 -13.11 18.28
CA PHE A 118 -7.03 -11.74 17.92
C PHE A 118 -5.79 -11.72 17.03
N ILE A 119 -4.72 -12.41 17.43
CA ILE A 119 -3.45 -12.50 16.69
C ILE A 119 -3.69 -13.09 15.30
N SER A 120 -4.46 -14.17 15.21
CA SER A 120 -4.80 -14.82 13.94
C SER A 120 -5.62 -13.90 13.05
N CYS A 121 -6.61 -13.18 13.60
CA CYS A 121 -7.41 -12.23 12.83
C CYS A 121 -6.55 -11.10 12.24
N VAL A 122 -5.66 -10.51 13.05
CA VAL A 122 -4.74 -9.45 12.60
C VAL A 122 -3.90 -9.91 11.41
N ASN A 123 -3.30 -11.10 11.52
CA ASN A 123 -2.47 -11.67 10.45
C ASN A 123 -3.28 -12.05 9.20
N SER A 124 -4.51 -12.54 9.37
CA SER A 124 -5.42 -12.82 8.25
C SER A 124 -5.78 -11.56 7.48
N ASN A 125 -6.11 -10.46 8.18
CA ASN A 125 -6.40 -9.17 7.56
C ASN A 125 -5.19 -8.61 6.80
N PHE A 126 -3.99 -8.62 7.39
CA PHE A 126 -2.78 -8.21 6.67
C PHE A 126 -2.51 -9.08 5.44
N SER A 127 -2.68 -10.38 5.54
CA SER A 127 -2.53 -11.30 4.40
C SER A 127 -3.54 -10.99 3.29
N ALA A 128 -4.76 -10.63 3.64
CA ALA A 128 -5.79 -10.23 2.68
C ALA A 128 -5.43 -8.91 1.99
N ILE A 129 -4.99 -7.91 2.75
CA ILE A 129 -4.50 -6.62 2.22
C ILE A 129 -3.32 -6.83 1.26
N GLN A 130 -2.33 -7.64 1.63
CA GLN A 130 -1.17 -7.91 0.78
C GLN A 130 -1.59 -8.53 -0.55
N ARG A 131 -2.51 -9.51 -0.52
CA ARG A 131 -3.03 -10.13 -1.76
C ARG A 131 -3.74 -9.13 -2.65
N GLU A 132 -4.59 -8.27 -2.06
CA GLU A 132 -5.33 -7.23 -2.80
C GLU A 132 -4.39 -6.18 -3.41
N ILE A 133 -3.38 -5.72 -2.67
CA ILE A 133 -2.40 -4.78 -3.24
C ILE A 133 -1.59 -5.47 -4.34
N SER A 134 -1.19 -6.73 -4.15
CA SER A 134 -0.38 -7.48 -5.11
C SER A 134 -1.13 -7.85 -6.40
N SER A 135 -2.47 -7.89 -6.38
CA SER A 135 -3.30 -8.19 -7.55
C SER A 135 -3.64 -6.98 -8.41
N ARG A 136 -3.58 -5.76 -7.86
CA ARG A 136 -3.83 -4.48 -8.56
C ARG A 136 -2.62 -4.01 -9.36
N ASN A 137 -1.50 -4.20 -8.72
CA ASN A 137 -0.18 -4.21 -9.28
C ASN A 137 -0.16 -5.28 -10.37
#